data_AF-A0AAX1MKS1-F1
#
_entry.id   AF-A0AAX1MKS1-F1
#
_cell.length_a   1.000
_cell.length_b   1.000
_cell.length_c   1.000
_cell.angle_alpha   90.00
_cell.angle_beta   90.00
_cell.angle_gamma   90.00
#
_symmetry.space_group_name_H-M   'P 1'
#
loop_
_entity.id
_entity.type
_entity.pdbx_description
1 polymer ?
#
loop_
_entity_poly.entity_id
_entity_poly.type
_entity_poly.pdbx_seq_one_letter_code
_entity_poly.pdbx_strand_id
1 'polypeptide(L)'
;MNIKTLLLISLIATSLAGCIGCYNPTGCNKDSSPYYVTTTTTQIRGITVPNATKLKYKSKNSFQKDQQQHPLNEKDLTSIELPPNTAINWGGMPSYLFINFFNSEMKGYSIYPVKELKPQTENSFVKLWKSCDSALDVTLKNPNDWSFNPENMEVTGCSVNIQKRSQYNNHWPNQDEADKFLLDINRALQKLPKQKTYPVIQYSTEEQ
;
A
#
# COMPACT_ATOMS: atom_id res chain seq x y z
N MET A 1 -21.76 -56.50 -47.07
CA MET A 1 -21.58 -55.06 -47.31
C MET A 1 -20.69 -54.52 -46.20
N ASN A 2 -19.44 -54.16 -46.52
CA ASN A 2 -18.35 -53.98 -45.55
C ASN A 2 -18.47 -52.68 -44.76
N ILE A 3 -18.51 -52.79 -43.43
CA ILE A 3 -18.41 -51.70 -42.45
C ILE A 3 -16.98 -51.71 -41.90
N LYS A 4 -16.10 -50.84 -42.40
CA LYS A 4 -14.89 -50.37 -41.69
C LYS A 4 -14.46 -49.06 -42.33
N THR A 5 -14.46 -47.96 -41.59
CA THR A 5 -13.24 -47.19 -41.22
C THR A 5 -13.68 -45.98 -40.40
N LEU A 6 -13.47 -46.11 -39.09
CA LEU A 6 -13.38 -45.03 -38.11
C LEU A 6 -12.20 -44.13 -38.49
N LEU A 7 -12.39 -42.81 -38.53
CA LEU A 7 -11.31 -41.84 -38.33
C LEU A 7 -11.89 -40.64 -37.58
N LEU A 8 -11.91 -40.77 -36.26
CA LEU A 8 -12.08 -39.65 -35.33
C LEU A 8 -10.79 -38.81 -35.38
N ILE A 9 -10.87 -37.62 -35.94
CA ILE A 9 -9.83 -36.59 -35.76
C ILE A 9 -10.20 -35.84 -34.48
N SER A 10 -9.71 -36.33 -33.34
CA SER A 10 -9.64 -35.57 -32.10
C SER A 10 -8.33 -34.80 -32.09
N LEU A 11 -8.37 -33.52 -32.44
CA LEU A 11 -7.22 -32.62 -32.33
C LEU A 11 -7.48 -31.59 -31.22
N ILE A 12 -7.13 -32.03 -30.01
CA ILE A 12 -6.53 -31.26 -28.90
C ILE A 12 -6.79 -29.75 -28.94
N ALA A 13 -7.86 -29.31 -28.27
CA ALA A 13 -7.95 -27.93 -27.78
C ALA A 13 -6.93 -27.77 -26.65
N THR A 14 -5.73 -27.27 -26.96
CA THR A 14 -4.84 -26.75 -25.92
C THR A 14 -5.44 -25.44 -25.43
N SER A 15 -6.20 -25.51 -24.34
CA SER A 15 -6.49 -24.32 -23.55
C SER A 15 -5.16 -23.79 -23.03
N LEU A 16 -4.61 -22.78 -23.71
CA LEU A 16 -3.70 -21.85 -23.06
C LEU A 16 -4.52 -21.17 -21.95
N ALA A 17 -4.56 -21.79 -20.77
CA ALA A 17 -4.82 -21.06 -19.55
C ALA A 17 -3.65 -20.09 -19.44
N GLY A 18 -3.84 -18.87 -19.97
CA GLY A 18 -2.88 -17.80 -19.82
C GLY A 18 -2.49 -17.74 -18.35
N CYS A 19 -1.19 -17.77 -18.07
CA CYS A 19 -0.68 -17.60 -16.73
C CYS A 19 -1.33 -16.34 -16.16
N ILE A 20 -2.32 -16.51 -15.28
CA ILE A 20 -2.86 -15.42 -14.49
C ILE A 20 -1.66 -14.93 -13.70
N GLY A 21 -1.12 -13.78 -14.12
CA GLY A 21 0.13 -13.25 -13.59
C GLY A 21 0.01 -13.12 -12.08
N CYS A 22 0.83 -13.86 -11.35
CA CYS A 22 0.91 -13.71 -9.92
C CYS A 22 1.56 -12.36 -9.63
N TYR A 23 0.77 -11.39 -9.16
CA TYR A 23 1.22 -10.04 -8.80
C TYR A 23 2.11 -10.00 -7.54
N ASN A 24 2.50 -11.16 -7.01
CA ASN A 24 3.43 -11.27 -5.90
C ASN A 24 4.86 -11.51 -6.43
N PRO A 25 5.84 -10.61 -6.17
CA PRO A 25 7.23 -10.82 -6.59
C PRO A 25 7.89 -12.07 -5.98
N THR A 26 7.27 -12.72 -4.98
CA THR A 26 7.75 -14.00 -4.41
C THR A 26 7.04 -15.24 -5.00
N GLY A 27 6.24 -15.09 -6.07
CA GLY A 27 5.50 -16.17 -6.72
C GLY A 27 4.09 -16.41 -6.14
N CYS A 28 3.34 -17.35 -6.73
CA CYS A 28 1.93 -17.64 -6.45
C CYS A 28 1.65 -18.31 -5.08
N ASN A 29 2.63 -18.31 -4.18
CA ASN A 29 2.47 -18.92 -2.86
C ASN A 29 1.65 -17.98 -1.95
N LYS A 30 0.83 -18.59 -1.08
CA LYS A 30 0.13 -17.87 0.00
C LYS A 30 1.15 -17.07 0.81
N ASP A 31 0.85 -15.80 1.06
CA ASP A 31 1.63 -14.93 1.95
C ASP A 31 1.70 -15.57 3.36
N SER A 32 2.84 -16.15 3.68
CA SER A 32 3.16 -16.78 4.97
C SER A 32 3.89 -15.83 5.93
N SER A 33 3.84 -14.52 5.65
CA SER A 33 4.46 -13.53 6.51
C SER A 33 3.83 -13.57 7.90
N PRO A 34 4.65 -13.59 8.97
CA PRO A 34 4.12 -13.57 10.33
C PRO A 34 3.38 -12.26 10.60
N TYR A 35 2.28 -12.33 11.35
CA TYR A 35 1.49 -11.17 11.72
C TYR A 35 1.01 -11.22 13.17
N TYR A 36 0.75 -10.05 13.74
CA TYR A 36 0.15 -9.88 15.06
C TYR A 36 -1.10 -9.00 14.94
N VAL A 37 -2.14 -9.28 15.72
CA VAL A 37 -3.36 -8.46 15.79
C VAL A 37 -3.36 -7.75 17.14
N THR A 38 -3.44 -6.42 17.12
CA THR A 38 -3.42 -5.62 18.35
C THR A 38 -4.65 -5.90 19.21
N THR A 39 -4.47 -6.02 20.52
CA THR A 39 -5.57 -6.23 21.47
C THR A 39 -6.10 -4.92 22.05
N THR A 40 -5.29 -3.86 22.02
CA THR A 40 -5.62 -2.52 22.51
C THR A 40 -5.19 -1.47 21.49
N THR A 41 -5.71 -0.24 21.64
CA THR A 41 -5.16 0.93 20.94
C THR A 41 -3.70 1.11 21.36
N THR A 42 -2.79 1.27 20.40
CA THR A 42 -1.35 1.32 20.66
C THR A 42 -0.63 2.21 19.63
N GLN A 43 0.63 2.56 19.91
CA GLN A 43 1.49 3.25 18.95
C GLN A 43 2.40 2.27 18.22
N ILE A 44 2.41 2.35 16.89
CA ILE A 44 3.29 1.58 16.00
C ILE A 44 3.84 2.56 14.96
N ARG A 45 5.17 2.62 14.80
CA ARG A 45 5.86 3.51 13.87
C ARG A 45 5.47 4.99 14.03
N GLY A 46 5.16 5.42 15.25
CA GLY A 46 4.70 6.79 15.53
C GLY A 46 3.25 7.09 15.11
N ILE A 47 2.49 6.07 14.71
CA ILE A 47 1.05 6.17 14.42
C ILE A 47 0.29 5.52 15.57
N THR A 48 -0.73 6.20 16.09
CA THR A 48 -1.69 5.58 17.02
C THR A 48 -2.71 4.80 16.21
N VAL A 49 -2.80 3.49 16.43
CA VAL A 49 -3.70 2.58 15.71
C VAL A 49 -4.72 1.97 16.67
N PRO A 50 -5.97 1.72 16.23
CA PRO A 50 -6.99 1.07 17.06
C PRO A 50 -6.63 -0.38 17.39
N ASN A 51 -7.38 -0.98 18.31
CA ASN A 51 -7.36 -2.43 18.50
C ASN A 51 -7.79 -3.15 17.20
N ALA A 52 -7.53 -4.46 17.13
CA ALA A 52 -7.77 -5.29 15.96
C ALA A 52 -7.01 -4.86 14.69
N THR A 53 -5.98 -4.02 14.83
CA THR A 53 -5.07 -3.67 13.72
C THR A 53 -4.13 -4.84 13.46
N LYS A 54 -3.99 -5.23 12.20
CA LYS A 54 -3.10 -6.30 11.76
C LYS A 54 -1.72 -5.72 11.39
N LEU A 55 -0.71 -6.18 12.10
CA LEU A 55 0.70 -5.83 11.90
C LEU A 55 1.40 -7.01 11.21
N LYS A 56 1.85 -6.85 9.96
CA LYS A 56 2.64 -7.87 9.27
C LYS A 56 4.13 -7.57 9.38
N TYR A 57 4.94 -8.61 9.44
CA TYR A 57 6.39 -8.51 9.57
C TYR A 57 7.11 -9.32 8.51
N LYS A 58 8.35 -8.93 8.22
CA LYS A 58 9.25 -9.70 7.37
C LYS A 58 9.50 -11.08 7.98
N SER A 59 9.29 -12.13 7.19
CA SER A 59 9.65 -13.48 7.59
C SER A 59 11.16 -13.62 7.72
N LYS A 60 11.62 -14.21 8.83
CA LYS A 60 13.03 -14.48 9.14
C LYS A 60 13.39 -15.95 8.97
N ASN A 61 12.43 -16.85 9.15
CA ASN A 61 12.62 -18.29 8.93
C ASN A 61 11.27 -19.00 8.77
N SER A 62 11.30 -20.19 8.19
CA SER A 62 10.12 -21.02 7.90
C SER A 62 9.41 -21.60 9.12
N PHE A 63 9.93 -21.39 10.34
CA PHE A 63 9.33 -21.89 11.59
C PHE A 63 8.44 -20.85 12.27
N GLN A 64 8.45 -19.59 11.80
CA GLN A 64 7.54 -18.58 12.31
C GLN A 64 6.10 -18.99 11.97
N LYS A 65 5.25 -19.02 13.00
CA LYS A 65 3.81 -19.22 12.82
C LYS A 65 3.24 -18.08 11.96
N ASP A 66 2.06 -18.28 11.38
CA ASP A 66 1.36 -17.19 10.70
C ASP A 66 0.97 -16.11 11.73
N GLN A 67 0.09 -16.44 12.69
CA GLN A 67 -0.31 -15.50 13.75
C GLN A 67 0.58 -15.61 14.99
N GLN A 68 1.12 -14.47 15.43
CA GLN A 68 1.92 -14.34 16.64
C GLN A 68 1.03 -14.06 17.85
N GLN A 69 1.45 -14.52 19.03
CA GLN A 69 0.81 -14.20 20.31
C GLN A 69 1.24 -12.83 20.85
N HIS A 70 2.40 -12.33 20.42
CA HIS A 70 2.97 -11.05 20.82
C HIS A 70 3.51 -10.31 19.58
N PRO A 71 3.58 -8.96 19.60
CA PRO A 71 4.20 -8.21 18.52
C PRO A 71 5.68 -8.61 18.35
N LEU A 72 6.11 -8.72 17.10
CA LEU A 72 7.52 -8.93 16.77
C LEU A 72 8.27 -7.60 16.77
N ASN A 73 9.56 -7.64 16.44
CA ASN A 73 10.37 -6.44 16.36
C ASN A 73 9.80 -5.49 15.29
N GLU A 74 9.44 -4.29 15.73
CA GLU A 74 8.85 -3.27 14.88
C GLU A 74 9.73 -2.90 13.69
N LYS A 75 11.07 -3.02 13.80
CA LYS A 75 12.00 -2.79 12.68
C LYS A 75 11.70 -3.68 11.47
N ASP A 76 11.12 -4.86 11.70
CA ASP A 76 10.77 -5.82 10.66
C ASP A 76 9.33 -5.64 10.15
N LEU A 77 8.59 -4.62 10.63
CA LEU A 77 7.22 -4.35 10.21
C LEU A 77 7.17 -4.03 8.71
N THR A 78 6.31 -4.74 7.99
CA THR A 78 6.10 -4.60 6.54
C THR A 78 4.75 -3.97 6.22
N SER A 79 3.74 -4.13 7.07
CA SER A 79 2.47 -3.42 6.89
C SER A 79 1.71 -3.17 8.18
N ILE A 80 0.90 -2.11 8.15
CA ILE A 80 -0.16 -1.81 9.13
C ILE A 80 -1.47 -1.83 8.35
N GLU A 81 -2.37 -2.73 8.71
CA GLU A 81 -3.69 -2.87 8.10
C GLU A 81 -4.73 -2.70 9.21
N LEU A 82 -5.54 -1.64 9.11
CA LEU A 82 -6.61 -1.35 10.06
C LEU A 82 -7.72 -2.41 9.95
N PRO A 83 -8.52 -2.62 11.01
CA PRO A 83 -9.65 -3.53 10.94
C PRO A 83 -10.62 -3.13 9.82
N PRO A 84 -11.48 -4.06 9.36
CA PRO A 84 -12.53 -3.74 8.40
C PRO A 84 -13.31 -2.50 8.82
N ASN A 85 -13.80 -1.74 7.83
CA ASN A 85 -14.73 -0.63 8.08
C ASN A 85 -14.10 0.49 8.95
N THR A 86 -12.77 0.54 9.00
CA THR A 86 -12.01 1.46 9.85
C THR A 86 -10.90 2.15 9.06
N ALA A 87 -10.84 3.47 9.21
CA ALA A 87 -9.74 4.31 8.73
C ALA A 87 -9.15 5.10 9.91
N ILE A 88 -7.97 5.66 9.73
CA ILE A 88 -7.50 6.79 10.52
C ILE A 88 -7.36 8.02 9.63
N ASN A 89 -7.56 9.20 10.20
CA ASN A 89 -7.16 10.43 9.52
C ASN A 89 -5.63 10.52 9.52
N TRP A 90 -4.98 10.33 8.37
CA TRP A 90 -3.54 10.49 8.19
C TRP A 90 -3.30 11.61 7.17
N GLY A 91 -2.66 12.71 7.58
CA GLY A 91 -2.39 13.84 6.70
C GLY A 91 -3.63 14.55 6.14
N GLY A 92 -4.80 14.37 6.77
CA GLY A 92 -6.08 14.89 6.28
C GLY A 92 -6.89 13.88 5.45
N MET A 93 -6.32 12.72 5.09
CA MET A 93 -6.98 11.67 4.30
C MET A 93 -7.32 10.44 5.16
N PRO A 94 -8.57 9.95 5.10
CA PRO A 94 -8.94 8.65 5.67
C PRO A 94 -8.12 7.53 5.02
N SER A 95 -7.28 6.87 5.80
CA SER A 95 -6.33 5.84 5.33
C SER A 95 -6.45 4.58 6.18
N TYR A 96 -6.35 3.40 5.54
CA TYR A 96 -6.60 2.12 6.21
C TYR A 96 -5.45 1.12 6.08
N LEU A 97 -4.54 1.33 5.12
CA LEU A 97 -3.47 0.38 4.84
C LEU A 97 -2.16 1.12 4.52
N PHE A 98 -1.10 0.66 5.16
CA PHE A 98 0.25 1.20 5.06
C PHE A 98 1.19 0.05 4.74
N ILE A 99 1.91 0.11 3.62
CA ILE A 99 2.75 -1.00 3.15
C ILE A 99 4.16 -0.49 2.89
N ASN A 100 5.14 -1.06 3.59
CA ASN A 100 6.56 -0.79 3.35
C ASN A 100 6.95 -1.16 1.92
N PHE A 101 7.85 -0.40 1.30
CA PHE A 101 8.34 -0.77 -0.03
C PHE A 101 9.04 -2.13 0.00
N PHE A 102 8.81 -2.94 -1.05
CA PHE A 102 9.42 -4.26 -1.17
C PHE A 102 10.94 -4.18 -1.35
N ASN A 103 11.44 -3.14 -2.02
CA ASN A 103 12.86 -2.91 -2.20
C ASN A 103 13.48 -2.38 -0.90
N SER A 104 14.37 -3.16 -0.28
CA SER A 104 15.06 -2.79 0.96
C SER A 104 15.96 -1.56 0.86
N GLU A 105 16.37 -1.18 -0.36
CA GLU A 105 17.14 0.05 -0.60
C GLU A 105 16.25 1.31 -0.50
N MET A 106 14.95 1.17 -0.80
CA MET A 106 13.99 2.25 -0.70
C MET A 106 13.41 2.31 0.72
N LYS A 107 13.78 3.36 1.44
CA LYS A 107 13.29 3.62 2.80
C LYS A 107 11.97 4.36 2.73
N GLY A 108 10.85 3.66 2.62
CA GLY A 108 9.55 4.31 2.46
C GLY A 108 8.37 3.34 2.41
N TYR A 109 7.17 3.86 2.23
CA TYR A 109 5.95 3.08 2.24
C TYR A 109 4.85 3.73 1.41
N SER A 110 3.87 2.93 1.01
CA SER A 110 2.65 3.35 0.33
C SER A 110 1.52 3.49 1.34
N ILE A 111 0.73 4.55 1.22
CA ILE A 111 -0.46 4.83 2.05
C ILE A 111 -1.71 4.72 1.19
N TYR A 112 -2.62 3.82 1.55
CA TYR A 112 -3.87 3.58 0.83
C TYR A 112 -5.02 4.32 1.50
N PRO A 113 -5.65 5.29 0.81
CA PRO A 113 -6.84 5.97 1.31
C PRO A 113 -8.09 5.11 1.13
N VAL A 114 -9.12 5.37 1.93
CA VAL A 114 -10.49 4.88 1.67
C VAL A 114 -11.12 5.83 0.66
N LYS A 115 -11.29 5.38 -0.58
CA LYS A 115 -11.66 6.24 -1.73
C LYS A 115 -13.04 6.86 -1.58
N GLU A 116 -13.95 6.13 -0.96
CA GLU A 116 -15.35 6.48 -0.78
C GLU A 116 -15.54 7.56 0.29
N LEU A 117 -14.56 7.74 1.18
CA LEU A 117 -14.65 8.69 2.28
C LEU A 117 -14.16 10.08 1.88
N LYS A 118 -14.90 11.09 2.36
CA LYS A 118 -14.49 12.48 2.21
C LYS A 118 -13.25 12.76 3.07
N PRO A 119 -12.28 13.53 2.54
CA PRO A 119 -11.16 14.00 3.34
C PRO A 119 -11.63 14.80 4.56
N GLN A 120 -10.83 14.78 5.63
CA GLN A 120 -11.15 15.49 6.87
C GLN A 120 -10.73 16.96 6.83
N THR A 121 -9.95 17.36 5.82
CA THR A 121 -9.54 18.74 5.56
C THR A 121 -9.44 18.97 4.05
N GLU A 122 -9.52 20.22 3.57
CA GLU A 122 -9.46 20.53 2.13
C GLU A 122 -8.28 21.43 1.75
N ASN A 123 -7.09 21.15 2.29
CA ASN A 123 -5.88 21.89 1.93
C ASN A 123 -5.30 21.42 0.57
N SER A 124 -4.31 22.15 0.04
CA SER A 124 -3.69 21.85 -1.25
C SER A 124 -3.05 20.46 -1.31
N PHE A 125 -2.44 19.98 -0.22
CA PHE A 125 -1.84 18.64 -0.17
C PHE A 125 -2.90 17.56 -0.31
N VAL A 126 -4.00 17.66 0.43
CA VAL A 126 -5.12 16.71 0.35
C VAL A 126 -5.77 16.73 -1.04
N LYS A 127 -5.94 17.90 -1.65
CA LYS A 127 -6.49 18.01 -3.02
C LYS A 127 -5.60 17.31 -4.04
N LEU A 128 -4.28 17.49 -3.94
CA LEU A 128 -3.32 16.82 -4.80
C LEU A 128 -3.29 15.31 -4.55
N TRP A 129 -3.25 14.86 -3.29
CA TRP A 129 -3.32 13.42 -2.99
C TRP A 129 -4.65 12.82 -3.49
N LYS A 130 -5.79 13.48 -3.30
CA LYS A 130 -7.07 12.99 -3.83
C LYS A 130 -7.05 12.82 -5.36
N SER A 131 -6.36 13.70 -6.10
CA SER A 131 -6.20 13.55 -7.55
C SER A 131 -5.38 12.34 -7.99
N CYS A 132 -4.66 11.69 -7.07
CA CYS A 132 -3.94 10.46 -7.38
C CYS A 132 -4.85 9.25 -7.59
N ASP A 133 -6.06 9.27 -7.02
CA ASP A 133 -7.01 8.16 -7.02
C ASP A 133 -6.37 6.78 -6.73
N SER A 134 -5.33 6.77 -5.90
CA SER A 134 -4.49 5.61 -5.61
C SER A 134 -3.68 5.84 -4.34
N ALA A 135 -2.82 4.88 -3.99
CA ALA A 135 -1.92 5.02 -2.85
C ALA A 135 -0.92 6.17 -3.05
N LEU A 136 -0.55 6.84 -1.95
CA LEU A 136 0.53 7.82 -1.93
C LEU A 136 1.83 7.12 -1.54
N ASP A 137 2.88 7.27 -2.34
CA ASP A 137 4.18 6.70 -2.07
C ASP A 137 5.08 7.75 -1.44
N VAL A 138 5.61 7.46 -0.24
CA VAL A 138 6.52 8.36 0.48
C VAL A 138 7.84 7.68 0.78
N THR A 139 8.94 8.43 0.64
CA THR A 139 10.24 8.05 1.21
C THR A 139 10.46 8.76 2.54
N LEU A 140 11.27 8.16 3.39
CA LEU A 140 11.53 8.60 4.76
C LEU A 140 13.02 8.81 5.02
N LYS A 141 13.35 9.88 5.76
CA LYS A 141 14.71 10.07 6.31
C LYS A 141 14.96 9.04 7.42
N ASN A 142 14.02 8.89 8.34
CA ASN A 142 13.98 7.85 9.36
C ASN A 142 12.90 6.81 9.01
N PRO A 143 13.28 5.61 8.54
CA PRO A 143 12.32 4.58 8.12
C PRO A 143 11.50 3.97 9.27
N ASN A 144 11.85 4.28 10.52
CA ASN A 144 11.11 3.80 11.69
C ASN A 144 10.01 4.77 12.16
N ASP A 145 9.90 5.95 11.56
CA ASP A 145 8.87 6.95 11.86
C ASP A 145 7.92 7.11 10.67
N TRP A 146 6.77 6.42 10.72
CA TRP A 146 5.69 6.50 9.72
C TRP A 146 4.63 7.53 10.11
N SER A 147 4.88 8.32 11.16
CA SER A 147 3.98 9.42 11.51
C SER A 147 3.87 10.41 10.36
N PHE A 148 2.72 11.11 10.27
CA PHE A 148 2.59 12.23 9.34
C PHE A 148 3.52 13.38 9.79
N ASN A 149 4.71 13.43 9.21
CA ASN A 149 5.81 14.31 9.61
C ASN A 149 6.54 14.85 8.36
N PRO A 150 6.19 16.06 7.88
CA PRO A 150 6.78 16.66 6.68
C PRO A 150 8.31 16.78 6.71
N GLU A 151 8.92 16.92 7.89
CA GLU A 151 10.39 16.96 8.01
C GLU A 151 11.04 15.60 7.74
N ASN A 152 10.30 14.50 7.95
CA ASN A 152 10.78 13.14 7.79
C ASN A 152 10.42 12.53 6.42
N MET A 153 9.54 13.16 5.64
CA MET A 153 8.96 12.52 4.45
C MET A 153 9.08 13.35 3.17
N GLU A 154 9.17 12.64 2.06
CA GLU A 154 9.05 13.18 0.71
C GLU A 154 8.07 12.30 -0.07
N VAL A 155 7.07 12.91 -0.71
CA VAL A 155 6.20 12.21 -1.65
C VAL A 155 6.98 11.91 -2.91
N THR A 156 7.07 10.63 -3.27
CA THR A 156 7.80 10.16 -4.45
C THR A 156 6.90 9.56 -5.51
N GLY A 157 5.60 9.43 -5.23
CA GLY A 157 4.68 8.89 -6.23
C GLY A 157 3.24 8.79 -5.78
N CYS A 158 2.44 8.36 -6.74
CA CYS A 158 1.07 7.94 -6.59
C CYS A 158 0.88 6.63 -7.36
N SER A 159 1.33 5.53 -6.76
CA SER A 159 1.35 4.20 -7.37
C SER A 159 2.12 4.20 -8.70
N VAL A 160 1.67 3.42 -9.68
CA VAL A 160 2.32 3.26 -11.00
C VAL A 160 2.12 4.46 -11.93
N ASN A 161 1.18 5.36 -11.64
CA ASN A 161 0.77 6.43 -12.55
C ASN A 161 1.69 7.65 -12.46
N ILE A 162 2.19 7.97 -11.28
CA ILE A 162 3.11 9.09 -11.04
C ILE A 162 4.23 8.57 -10.16
N GLN A 163 5.47 8.59 -10.66
CA GLN A 163 6.64 8.14 -9.90
C GLN A 163 7.82 9.05 -10.16
N LYS A 164 8.56 9.37 -9.09
CA LYS A 164 9.86 10.03 -9.17
C LYS A 164 10.82 9.08 -9.87
N ARG A 165 11.41 9.51 -10.98
CA ARG A 165 12.35 8.70 -11.77
C ARG A 165 13.77 9.20 -11.60
N SER A 166 14.71 8.26 -11.69
CA SER A 166 16.14 8.56 -11.72
C SER A 166 16.60 9.10 -13.09
N GLN A 167 15.83 8.87 -14.17
CA GLN A 167 16.22 9.25 -15.53
C GLN A 167 15.01 9.52 -16.44
N TYR A 168 15.15 10.51 -17.34
CA TYR A 168 14.17 10.83 -18.37
C TYR A 168 14.29 9.88 -19.57
N ASN A 169 13.16 9.52 -20.18
CA ASN A 169 13.15 8.76 -21.42
C ASN A 169 11.93 9.05 -22.30
N ASN A 170 12.06 8.78 -23.59
CA ASN A 170 11.04 9.07 -24.60
C ASN A 170 9.83 8.12 -24.53
N HIS A 171 9.85 7.10 -23.67
CA HIS A 171 8.79 6.11 -23.57
C HIS A 171 7.64 6.58 -22.65
N TRP A 172 7.84 7.66 -21.89
CA TRP A 172 6.87 8.21 -20.94
C TRP A 172 6.65 9.69 -21.20
N PRO A 173 5.68 10.06 -22.05
CA PRO A 173 5.52 11.43 -22.53
C PRO A 173 5.05 12.43 -21.45
N ASN A 174 4.53 11.96 -20.31
CA ASN A 174 3.92 12.82 -19.28
C ASN A 174 4.86 13.10 -18.10
N GLN A 175 6.18 13.01 -18.30
CA GLN A 175 7.14 13.12 -17.20
C GLN A 175 7.16 14.53 -16.57
N ASP A 176 7.03 15.59 -17.38
CA ASP A 176 6.97 16.96 -16.87
C ASP A 176 5.75 17.19 -15.97
N GLU A 177 4.62 16.55 -16.28
CA GLU A 177 3.40 16.60 -15.46
C GLU A 177 3.61 15.88 -14.13
N ALA A 178 4.25 14.70 -14.16
CA ALA A 178 4.59 13.94 -12.97
C ALA A 178 5.56 14.73 -12.06
N ASP A 179 6.61 15.33 -12.62
CA ASP A 179 7.57 16.13 -11.86
C ASP A 179 6.93 17.39 -11.27
N LYS A 180 6.09 18.08 -12.07
CA LYS A 180 5.31 19.22 -11.59
C LYS A 180 4.39 18.82 -10.44
N PHE A 181 3.67 17.71 -10.58
CA PHE A 181 2.82 17.18 -9.51
C PHE A 181 3.62 16.91 -8.25
N LEU A 182 4.73 16.17 -8.35
CA LEU A 182 5.58 15.81 -7.21
C LEU A 182 6.15 17.04 -6.51
N LEU A 183 6.56 18.05 -7.27
CA LEU A 183 7.05 19.30 -6.74
C LEU A 183 5.94 20.11 -6.04
N ASP A 184 4.74 20.17 -6.61
CA ASP A 184 3.60 20.87 -6.02
C ASP A 184 3.09 20.18 -4.74
N ILE A 185 2.96 18.85 -4.73
CA ILE A 185 2.51 18.10 -3.55
C ILE A 185 3.53 18.14 -2.42
N ASN A 186 4.83 18.07 -2.71
CA ASN A 186 5.86 18.22 -1.68
C ASN A 186 5.90 19.65 -1.13
N ARG A 187 5.74 20.68 -1.97
CA ARG A 187 5.59 22.07 -1.47
C ARG A 187 4.37 22.24 -0.57
N ALA A 188 3.26 21.57 -0.89
CA ALA A 188 2.07 21.60 -0.06
C ALA A 188 2.28 20.83 1.25
N LEU A 189 2.93 19.67 1.20
CA LEU A 189 3.30 18.85 2.36
C LEU A 189 4.16 19.63 3.36
N GLN A 190 5.20 20.33 2.89
CA GLN A 190 6.11 21.10 3.76
C GLN A 190 5.45 22.28 4.49
N LYS A 191 4.22 22.66 4.11
CA LYS A 191 3.44 23.69 4.82
C LYS A 191 2.60 23.13 5.96
N LEU A 192 2.48 21.82 6.08
CA LEU A 192 1.67 21.17 7.11
C LEU A 192 2.51 20.92 8.37
N PRO A 193 1.88 20.91 9.55
CA PRO A 193 2.57 20.53 10.78
C PRO A 193 2.72 19.00 10.88
N LYS A 194 3.67 18.55 11.70
CA LYS A 194 3.69 17.16 12.17
C LYS A 194 2.39 16.85 12.91
N GLN A 195 1.71 15.77 12.51
CA GLN A 195 0.48 15.31 13.14
C GLN A 195 0.78 14.62 14.47
N LYS A 196 -0.01 14.94 15.50
CA LYS A 196 0.15 14.38 16.86
C LYS A 196 -0.85 13.28 17.19
N THR A 197 -2.02 13.30 16.56
CA THR A 197 -3.15 12.42 16.88
C THR A 197 -3.75 11.88 15.60
N TYR A 198 -4.23 10.64 15.61
CA TYR A 198 -4.82 9.96 14.45
C TYR A 198 -6.27 9.56 14.76
N PRO A 199 -7.24 10.47 14.61
CA PRO A 199 -8.65 10.15 14.83
C PRO A 199 -9.07 8.93 14.00
N VAL A 200 -9.73 7.98 14.68
CA VAL A 200 -10.30 6.78 14.05
C VAL A 200 -11.63 7.15 13.40
N ILE A 201 -11.84 6.67 12.18
CA ILE A 201 -13.05 6.86 11.38
C ILE A 201 -13.66 5.49 11.15
N GLN A 202 -14.90 5.30 11.60
CA GLN A 202 -15.69 4.11 11.34
C GLN A 202 -16.62 4.38 10.16
N TYR A 203 -16.76 3.43 9.25
CA TYR A 203 -17.60 3.59 8.06
C TYR A 203 -18.31 2.29 7.67
N SER A 204 -19.53 2.39 7.15
CA SER A 204 -20.21 1.26 6.50
C SER A 204 -19.89 1.28 5.01
N THR A 205 -19.53 0.13 4.47
CA THR A 205 -19.68 -0.13 3.03
C THR A 205 -21.13 -0.53 2.83
N GLU A 206 -22.03 0.43 2.63
CA GLU A 206 -23.32 0.11 2.03
C GLU A 206 -23.05 -0.38 0.60
N GLU A 207 -23.48 -1.60 0.27
CA GLU A 207 -23.49 -2.10 -1.11
C GLU A 207 -24.34 -1.12 -1.94
N GLN A 208 -23.69 -0.34 -2.80
CA GLN A 208 -24.35 0.44 -3.85
C GLN A 208 -24.55 -0.42 -5.09
#